data_AF-A0A1G2GRK3-F1
#
_entry.id   AF-A0A1G2GRK3-F1
#
_cell.length_a   1.000
_cell.length_b   1.000
_cell.length_c   1.000
_cell.angle_alpha   90.00
_cell.angle_beta   90.00
_cell.angle_gamma   90.00
#
_symmetry.space_group_name_H-M   'P 1'
#
loop_
_entity.id
_entity.type
_entity.pdbx_description
1 polymer ?
#
loop_
_entity_poly.entity_id
_entity_poly.type
_entity_poly.pdbx_seq_one_letter_code
_entity_poly.pdbx_strand_id
1 'polypeptide(L)'
;MILINEFLPNPTGSDTDGEWIELFNAGAAPQDITGWALTAGAKAKFVFPKTVMQGEGYLVVHRKQSKLTLRNTDETVSLYDRNGDQIDTSSFVGTAPEGKSWSRTGGSEDSVHSFMFVVPTPGEANKISGVASLIENVYPLNAPLNTAITGGEIIFLAFAAAAVIASLVLYVAIKNEYLNDIFFSKY
;
A
#
# COMPACT_ATOMS: atom_id res chain seq x y z
N MET A 1 9.29 -9.31 17.31
CA MET A 1 9.47 -8.59 16.04
C MET A 1 8.66 -7.33 16.14
N ILE A 2 9.25 -6.17 15.84
CA ILE A 2 8.53 -4.89 15.85
C ILE A 2 8.12 -4.57 14.42
N LEU A 3 6.86 -4.21 14.25
CA LEU A 3 6.22 -3.97 12.98
C LEU A 3 5.55 -2.61 12.97
N ILE A 4 5.48 -1.98 11.80
CA ILE A 4 4.56 -0.87 11.54
C ILE A 4 3.14 -1.43 11.53
N ASN A 5 2.29 -1.06 12.48
CA ASN A 5 0.95 -1.61 12.59
C ASN A 5 -0.07 -0.84 11.73
N GLU A 6 -0.15 0.46 11.94
CA GLU A 6 -0.99 1.35 11.14
C GLU A 6 -0.51 2.80 11.25
N PHE A 7 -0.92 3.67 10.32
CA PHE A 7 -0.68 5.11 10.44
C PHE A 7 -1.82 5.92 9.82
N LEU A 8 -2.12 7.08 10.42
CA LEU A 8 -3.17 7.99 9.98
C LEU A 8 -2.56 9.22 9.29
N PRO A 9 -2.45 9.21 7.95
CA PRO A 9 -1.84 10.33 7.21
C PRO A 9 -2.79 11.53 7.08
N ASN A 10 -4.10 11.29 6.91
CA ASN A 10 -5.09 12.32 6.60
C ASN A 10 -6.20 12.32 7.68
N PRO A 11 -5.97 12.88 8.88
CA PRO A 11 -6.96 12.91 9.95
C PRO A 11 -8.16 13.79 9.60
N THR A 12 -9.33 13.52 10.17
CA THR A 12 -10.47 14.44 10.04
C THR A 12 -10.16 15.76 10.75
N GLY A 13 -10.33 16.88 10.06
CA GLY A 13 -10.08 18.21 10.63
C GLY A 13 -8.64 18.68 10.41
N SER A 14 -7.92 19.03 11.48
CA SER A 14 -6.59 19.64 11.35
C SER A 14 -5.47 18.61 11.32
N ASP A 15 -4.69 18.62 10.23
CA ASP A 15 -3.51 17.78 10.04
C ASP A 15 -2.44 18.00 11.13
N THR A 16 -2.37 19.18 11.75
CA THR A 16 -1.27 19.54 12.66
C THR A 16 -1.20 18.70 13.94
N ASP A 17 -2.31 18.11 14.38
CA ASP A 17 -2.35 17.34 15.63
C ASP A 17 -2.95 15.92 15.48
N GLY A 18 -3.57 15.61 14.34
CA GLY A 18 -4.27 14.34 14.15
C GLY A 18 -3.43 13.18 13.58
N GLU A 19 -2.24 13.46 13.03
CA GLU A 19 -1.36 12.44 12.44
C GLU A 19 -0.64 11.60 13.50
N TRP A 20 -0.51 10.30 13.23
CA TRP A 20 0.24 9.38 14.07
C TRP A 20 0.65 8.11 13.31
N ILE A 21 1.66 7.45 13.84
CA ILE A 21 2.17 6.15 13.39
C ILE A 21 2.12 5.21 14.58
N GLU A 22 1.68 3.97 14.38
CA GLU A 22 1.67 2.94 15.40
C GLU A 22 2.62 1.80 15.07
N LEU A 23 3.33 1.33 16.10
CA LEU A 23 4.11 0.11 16.06
C LEU A 23 3.42 -0.99 16.88
N PHE A 24 3.62 -2.24 16.46
CA PHE A 24 3.19 -3.43 17.19
C PHE A 24 4.37 -4.35 17.45
N ASN A 25 4.49 -4.86 18.68
CA ASN A 25 5.43 -5.93 19.00
C ASN A 25 4.74 -7.29 18.84
N ALA A 26 4.97 -7.96 17.72
CA ALA A 26 4.44 -9.29 17.44
C ALA A 26 5.13 -10.42 18.23
N GLY A 27 6.15 -10.11 19.04
CA GLY A 27 6.78 -11.07 19.94
C GLY A 27 6.09 -11.15 21.29
N ALA A 28 6.24 -12.28 22.00
CA ALA A 28 5.72 -12.45 23.35
C ALA A 28 6.56 -11.76 24.45
N ALA A 29 7.80 -11.39 24.15
CA ALA A 29 8.73 -10.77 25.10
C ALA A 29 8.85 -9.25 24.89
N PRO A 30 9.15 -8.48 25.96
CA PRO A 30 9.47 -7.07 25.84
C PRO A 30 10.71 -6.85 24.95
N GLN A 31 10.67 -5.78 24.14
CA GLN A 31 11.76 -5.41 23.24
C GLN A 31 12.16 -3.95 23.45
N ASP A 32 13.45 -3.73 23.73
CA ASP A 32 14.04 -2.40 23.84
C ASP A 32 14.30 -1.83 22.44
N ILE A 33 13.58 -0.78 22.09
CA ILE A 33 13.71 -0.05 20.82
C ILE A 33 14.41 1.29 21.00
N THR A 34 15.11 1.51 22.11
CA THR A 34 15.91 2.71 22.34
C THR A 34 16.92 2.89 21.20
N GLY A 35 16.92 4.10 20.61
CA GLY A 35 17.80 4.44 19.49
C GLY A 35 17.32 3.95 18.11
N TRP A 36 16.23 3.18 18.04
CA TRP A 36 15.56 2.89 16.77
C TRP A 36 14.96 4.16 16.18
N ALA A 37 14.57 4.13 14.92
CA ALA A 37 14.04 5.31 14.26
C ALA A 37 12.87 5.06 13.33
N LEU A 38 11.90 5.98 13.37
CA LEU A 38 10.85 6.12 12.37
C LEU A 38 11.22 7.20 11.35
N THR A 39 10.92 6.96 10.10
CA THR A 39 10.95 7.97 9.04
C THR A 39 9.62 8.01 8.30
N ALA A 40 9.21 9.21 7.91
CA ALA A 40 8.09 9.46 7.02
C ALA A 40 8.57 10.29 5.84
N GLY A 41 8.34 9.80 4.62
CA GLY A 41 8.89 10.41 3.42
C GLY A 41 10.42 10.47 3.40
N ALA A 42 10.98 11.46 2.70
CA ALA A 42 12.39 11.43 2.28
C ALA A 42 13.41 12.04 3.27
N LYS A 43 12.98 12.77 4.31
CA LYS A 43 13.92 13.64 5.07
C LYS A 43 13.73 13.69 6.59
N ALA A 44 12.56 13.38 7.12
CA ALA A 44 12.30 13.51 8.56
C ALA A 44 12.54 12.18 9.28
N LYS A 45 13.22 12.23 10.43
CA LYS A 45 13.56 11.07 11.26
C LYS A 45 13.21 11.37 12.72
N PHE A 46 12.48 10.45 13.36
CA PHE A 46 12.25 10.43 14.79
C PHE A 46 13.03 9.28 15.41
N VAL A 47 13.88 9.56 16.39
CA VAL A 47 14.66 8.55 17.12
C VAL A 47 13.99 8.29 18.45
N PHE A 48 13.71 7.03 18.76
CA PHE A 48 13.09 6.66 20.02
C PHE A 48 14.03 6.97 21.19
N PRO A 49 13.55 7.70 22.22
CA PRO A 49 14.26 7.82 23.48
C PRO A 49 14.23 6.46 24.21
N LYS A 50 14.59 6.42 25.49
CA LYS A 50 14.51 5.19 26.29
C LYS A 50 13.08 4.60 26.24
N THR A 51 12.90 3.54 25.45
CA THR A 51 11.58 3.02 25.09
C THR A 51 11.64 1.49 25.02
N VAL A 52 10.77 0.83 25.78
CA VAL A 52 10.61 -0.62 25.76
C VAL A 52 9.16 -0.92 25.42
N MET A 53 8.94 -1.66 24.33
CA MET A 53 7.62 -2.16 23.97
C MET A 53 7.39 -3.51 24.66
N GLN A 54 6.25 -3.67 25.31
CA GLN A 54 5.88 -4.98 25.88
C GLN A 54 5.56 -5.98 24.76
N GLY A 55 5.61 -7.27 25.08
CA GLY A 55 5.15 -8.32 24.15
C GLY A 55 3.68 -8.13 23.82
N GLU A 56 3.30 -8.36 22.56
CA GLU A 56 1.94 -8.15 22.04
C GLU A 56 1.41 -6.72 22.26
N GLY A 57 2.31 -5.76 22.51
CA GLY A 57 1.96 -4.38 22.83
C GLY A 57 1.98 -3.45 21.62
N TYR A 58 1.17 -2.40 21.71
CA TYR A 58 1.07 -1.31 20.72
C TYR A 58 1.76 -0.04 21.24
N LEU A 59 2.33 0.74 20.32
CA LEU A 59 2.93 2.04 20.62
C LEU A 59 2.51 3.07 19.57
N VAL A 60 1.64 3.99 19.97
CA VAL A 60 1.21 5.13 19.14
C VAL A 60 2.19 6.29 19.29
N VAL A 61 2.71 6.76 18.17
CA VAL A 61 3.64 7.89 18.07
C VAL A 61 2.95 9.04 17.33
N HIS A 62 2.46 10.01 18.09
CA HIS A 62 1.79 11.19 17.53
C HIS A 62 2.78 12.18 16.91
N ARG A 63 2.33 12.91 15.88
CA ARG A 63 3.08 14.02 15.26
C ARG A 63 3.60 15.04 16.27
N LYS A 64 2.83 15.36 17.31
CA LYS A 64 3.27 16.31 18.35
C LYS A 64 4.55 15.85 19.07
N GLN A 65 4.74 14.54 19.21
CA GLN A 65 5.93 13.92 19.79
C GLN A 65 7.05 13.76 18.76
N SER A 66 6.76 13.18 17.59
CA SER A 66 7.79 12.80 16.62
C SER A 66 8.24 13.93 15.70
N LYS A 67 7.39 14.93 15.51
CA LYS A 67 7.48 15.98 14.47
C LYS A 67 7.52 15.43 13.03
N LEU A 68 7.29 14.13 12.85
CA LEU A 68 7.08 13.54 11.53
C LEU A 68 5.77 14.08 10.97
N THR A 69 5.81 14.52 9.72
CA THR A 69 4.61 14.90 8.96
C THR A 69 4.38 13.81 7.92
N LEU A 70 3.18 13.27 7.91
CA LEU A 70 2.74 12.31 6.92
C LEU A 70 2.15 13.06 5.72
N ARG A 71 2.41 12.55 4.52
CA ARG A 71 1.78 13.02 3.29
C ARG A 71 0.43 12.34 3.12
N ASN A 72 -0.56 13.11 2.71
CA ASN A 72 -1.87 12.59 2.28
C ASN A 72 -1.77 11.82 0.95
N THR A 73 -0.66 11.92 0.24
CA THR A 73 -0.42 11.24 -1.04
C THR A 73 0.94 10.57 -1.09
N ASP A 74 0.99 9.38 -1.68
CA ASP A 74 2.22 8.62 -1.95
C ASP A 74 3.18 8.63 -0.74
N GLU A 75 2.72 8.04 0.37
CA GLU A 75 3.48 8.01 1.61
C GLU A 75 4.17 6.67 1.84
N THR A 76 5.35 6.75 2.42
CA THR A 76 6.14 5.64 2.92
C THR A 76 6.55 5.93 4.37
N VAL A 77 6.27 4.98 5.25
CA VAL A 77 6.79 4.95 6.62
C VAL A 77 7.78 3.80 6.72
N SER A 78 8.95 4.07 7.31
CA SER A 78 9.98 3.05 7.53
C SER A 78 10.47 3.05 8.98
N LEU A 79 10.76 1.86 9.48
CA LEU A 79 11.32 1.61 10.80
C LEU A 79 12.74 1.06 10.64
N TYR A 80 13.69 1.68 11.35
CA TYR A 80 15.08 1.28 11.38
C TYR A 80 15.51 0.94 12.80
N ASP A 81 16.43 -0.01 12.95
CA ASP A 81 17.06 -0.26 14.23
C ASP A 81 18.13 0.78 14.58
N ARG A 82 18.85 0.55 15.68
CA ARG A 82 19.92 1.45 16.15
C ARG A 82 21.17 1.44 15.26
N ASN A 83 21.37 0.38 14.46
CA ASN A 83 22.49 0.24 13.54
C ASN A 83 22.18 0.90 12.19
N GLY A 84 20.90 1.22 11.93
CA GLY A 84 20.43 1.78 10.68
C GLY A 84 19.91 0.73 9.71
N ASP A 85 19.79 -0.53 10.14
CA ASP A 85 19.19 -1.59 9.34
C ASP A 85 17.67 -1.40 9.32
N GLN A 86 17.07 -1.50 8.12
CA GLN A 86 15.62 -1.36 7.97
C GLN A 86 14.93 -2.60 8.51
N ILE A 87 14.13 -2.42 9.56
CA ILE A 87 13.36 -3.50 10.19
C ILE A 87 12.03 -3.70 9.46
N ASP A 88 11.39 -2.61 9.05
CA ASP A 88 10.08 -2.69 8.41
C ASP A 88 9.80 -1.44 7.56
N THR A 89 8.90 -1.58 6.59
CA THR A 89 8.41 -0.47 5.77
C THR A 89 7.01 -0.74 5.26
N SER A 90 6.24 0.31 5.10
CA SER A 90 4.93 0.24 4.46
C SER A 90 4.66 1.52 3.69
N SER A 91 4.03 1.38 2.54
CA SER A 91 3.67 2.49 1.67
C SER A 91 2.30 2.30 1.06
N PHE A 92 1.69 3.42 0.68
CA PHE A 92 0.52 3.45 -0.20
C PHE A 92 0.79 4.40 -1.37
N VAL A 93 0.13 4.13 -2.50
CA VAL A 93 0.13 5.01 -3.68
C VAL A 93 -1.27 5.57 -3.86
N GLY A 94 -1.36 6.83 -4.29
CA GLY A 94 -2.62 7.57 -4.43
C GLY A 94 -2.90 8.45 -3.22
N THR A 95 -4.17 8.78 -3.00
CA THR A 95 -4.62 9.69 -1.93
C THR A 95 -5.22 8.92 -0.77
N ALA A 96 -4.76 9.20 0.45
CA ALA A 96 -5.33 8.66 1.67
C ALA A 96 -6.74 9.22 1.92
N PRO A 97 -7.74 8.36 2.15
CA PRO A 97 -9.06 8.81 2.57
C PRO A 97 -8.99 9.54 3.92
N GLU A 98 -9.76 10.63 4.05
CA GLU A 98 -9.86 11.36 5.31
C GLU A 98 -10.38 10.45 6.44
N GLY A 99 -9.75 10.55 7.61
CA GLY A 99 -10.10 9.82 8.82
C GLY A 99 -9.86 8.30 8.74
N LYS A 100 -9.11 7.81 7.73
CA LYS A 100 -8.74 6.39 7.60
C LYS A 100 -7.25 6.20 7.79
N SER A 101 -6.89 5.15 8.53
CA SER A 101 -5.49 4.74 8.70
C SER A 101 -5.13 3.68 7.69
N TRP A 102 -3.89 3.74 7.21
CA TRP A 102 -3.27 2.66 6.45
C TRP A 102 -2.84 1.57 7.42
N SER A 103 -3.62 0.49 7.49
CA SER A 103 -3.51 -0.51 8.55
C SER A 103 -3.09 -1.87 8.02
N ARG A 104 -2.17 -2.53 8.74
CA ARG A 104 -1.72 -3.89 8.44
C ARG A 104 -2.89 -4.86 8.55
N THR A 105 -3.13 -5.63 7.49
CA THR A 105 -4.17 -6.66 7.41
C THR A 105 -3.52 -8.03 7.67
N GLY A 106 -3.16 -8.32 8.91
CA GLY A 106 -2.52 -9.59 9.26
C GLY A 106 -3.54 -10.74 9.38
N GLY A 107 -3.15 -11.93 8.91
CA GLY A 107 -3.90 -13.17 9.11
C GLY A 107 -3.11 -14.46 8.84
N SER A 108 -1.95 -14.39 8.18
CA SER A 108 -1.02 -15.51 7.97
C SER A 108 0.43 -15.01 7.88
N GLU A 109 1.42 -15.89 8.05
CA GLU A 109 2.86 -15.56 7.93
C GLU A 109 3.20 -14.93 6.56
N ASP A 110 2.40 -15.19 5.51
CA ASP A 110 2.56 -14.60 4.18
C ASP A 110 1.93 -13.20 4.01
N SER A 111 1.05 -12.79 4.94
CA SER A 111 0.28 -11.54 4.85
C SER A 111 0.83 -10.41 5.72
N VAL A 112 2.02 -10.58 6.31
CA VAL A 112 2.62 -9.52 7.16
C VAL A 112 2.75 -8.20 6.39
N HIS A 113 2.99 -8.19 5.09
CA HIS A 113 3.14 -6.94 4.30
C HIS A 113 1.84 -6.41 3.68
N SER A 114 0.67 -7.00 3.99
CA SER A 114 -0.60 -6.54 3.44
C SER A 114 -1.17 -5.40 4.29
N PHE A 115 -1.65 -4.34 3.63
CA PHE A 115 -2.22 -3.16 4.26
C PHE A 115 -3.45 -2.66 3.51
N MET A 116 -4.38 -2.01 4.22
CA MET A 116 -5.56 -1.38 3.65
C MET A 116 -5.97 -0.13 4.45
N PHE A 117 -6.67 0.79 3.80
CA PHE A 117 -7.34 1.89 4.51
C PHE A 117 -8.59 1.40 5.24
N VAL A 118 -8.61 1.52 6.56
CA VAL A 118 -9.73 1.10 7.41
C VAL A 118 -10.02 2.13 8.50
N VAL A 119 -11.03 1.86 9.33
CA VAL A 119 -11.29 2.66 10.53
C VAL A 119 -10.09 2.51 11.48
N PRO A 120 -9.47 3.62 11.92
CA PRO A 120 -8.29 3.53 12.79
C PRO A 120 -8.56 2.87 14.13
N THR A 121 -7.55 2.18 14.65
CA THR A 121 -7.60 1.40 15.91
C THR A 121 -6.41 1.70 16.82
N PRO A 122 -6.10 2.97 17.13
CA PRO A 122 -4.91 3.31 17.90
C PRO A 122 -4.93 2.66 19.28
N GLY A 123 -3.85 1.95 19.60
CA GLY A 123 -3.62 1.21 20.83
C GLY A 123 -4.17 -0.22 20.83
N GLU A 124 -4.81 -0.67 19.74
CA GLU A 124 -5.60 -1.90 19.70
C GLU A 124 -5.34 -2.69 18.40
N ALA A 125 -5.85 -3.92 18.34
CA ALA A 125 -5.75 -4.74 17.13
C ALA A 125 -6.57 -4.16 15.96
N ASN A 126 -5.97 -4.18 14.76
CA ASN A 126 -6.60 -3.68 13.52
C ASN A 126 -7.91 -4.41 13.21
N LYS A 127 -8.98 -3.64 12.99
CA LYS A 127 -10.30 -4.18 12.63
C LYS A 127 -10.48 -4.20 11.12
N ILE A 128 -10.01 -5.27 10.49
CA ILE A 128 -10.24 -5.48 9.05
C ILE A 128 -11.67 -6.00 8.86
N SER A 129 -12.60 -5.08 8.59
CA SER A 129 -13.97 -5.47 8.20
C SER A 129 -13.93 -6.08 6.79
N GLY A 130 -13.77 -7.40 6.76
CA GLY A 130 -14.17 -8.30 5.68
C GLY A 130 -13.81 -7.90 4.25
N VAL A 131 -12.58 -8.17 3.83
CA VAL A 131 -12.34 -8.67 2.45
C VAL A 131 -12.87 -10.11 2.29
N ALA A 132 -13.26 -10.77 3.39
CA ALA A 132 -13.89 -12.08 3.39
C ALA A 132 -15.22 -12.14 2.62
N SER A 133 -15.88 -11.00 2.35
CA SER A 133 -17.08 -10.97 1.51
C SER A 133 -16.80 -10.75 0.01
N LEU A 134 -15.55 -10.62 -0.42
CA LEU A 134 -15.18 -10.49 -1.84
C LEU A 134 -14.57 -11.77 -2.43
N ILE A 135 -14.21 -12.76 -1.60
CA ILE A 135 -13.68 -14.06 -2.04
C ILE A 135 -14.74 -15.16 -2.20
N GLU A 136 -16.00 -14.90 -1.82
CA GLU A 136 -17.15 -15.65 -2.33
C GLU A 136 -18.01 -14.74 -3.21
N ASN A 137 -17.46 -14.29 -4.33
CA ASN A 137 -18.29 -14.42 -5.53
C ASN A 137 -18.33 -15.92 -5.85
N VAL A 138 -19.12 -16.70 -5.09
CA VAL A 138 -19.68 -17.94 -5.64
C VAL A 138 -20.63 -17.46 -6.71
N TYR A 139 -20.09 -17.21 -7.90
CA TYR A 139 -20.90 -17.25 -9.09
C TYR A 139 -21.53 -18.64 -9.05
N PRO A 140 -22.87 -18.79 -8.95
CA PRO A 140 -23.45 -20.09 -9.19
C PRO A 140 -22.87 -20.59 -10.51
N LEU A 141 -22.59 -21.89 -10.61
CA LEU A 141 -21.99 -22.51 -11.80
C LEU A 141 -22.76 -22.16 -13.11
N ASN A 142 -23.96 -21.59 -12.97
CA ASN A 142 -24.85 -21.11 -14.03
C ASN A 142 -25.32 -19.64 -13.84
N ALA A 143 -24.54 -18.76 -13.19
CA ALA A 143 -24.84 -17.33 -13.18
C ALA A 143 -24.93 -16.87 -14.65
N PRO A 144 -26.04 -16.26 -15.11
CA PRO A 144 -26.09 -15.76 -16.46
C PRO A 144 -24.99 -14.71 -16.62
N LEU A 145 -24.15 -14.89 -17.66
CA LEU A 145 -23.22 -13.83 -18.10
C LEU A 145 -24.01 -12.53 -18.18
N ASN A 146 -23.41 -11.43 -17.71
CA ASN A 146 -24.03 -10.11 -17.84
C ASN A 146 -24.44 -9.89 -19.30
N THR A 147 -25.73 -9.97 -19.60
CA THR A 147 -26.28 -9.81 -20.95
C THR A 147 -26.21 -8.37 -21.43
N ALA A 148 -25.72 -7.44 -20.59
CA ALA A 148 -25.56 -6.04 -20.95
C ALA A 148 -24.39 -5.78 -21.91
N ILE A 149 -23.45 -6.72 -22.11
CA ILE A 149 -22.47 -6.57 -23.19
C ILE A 149 -23.12 -7.03 -24.49
N THR A 150 -23.56 -6.08 -25.29
CA THR A 150 -24.12 -6.39 -26.60
C THR A 150 -23.01 -6.93 -27.52
N GLY A 151 -23.35 -7.76 -28.51
CA GLY A 151 -22.36 -8.26 -29.48
C GLY A 151 -21.58 -7.13 -30.18
N GLY A 152 -22.17 -5.94 -30.29
CA GLY A 152 -21.51 -4.73 -30.81
C GLY A 152 -20.39 -4.21 -29.92
N GLU A 153 -20.52 -4.29 -28.60
CA GLU A 153 -19.49 -3.83 -27.65
C GLU A 153 -18.29 -4.78 -27.61
N ILE A 154 -18.51 -6.10 -27.71
CA ILE A 154 -17.43 -7.09 -27.83
C ILE A 154 -16.65 -6.87 -29.13
N ILE A 155 -17.37 -6.65 -30.24
CA ILE A 155 -16.77 -6.37 -31.55
C ILE A 155 -15.97 -5.06 -31.48
N PHE A 156 -16.51 -4.01 -30.86
CA PHE A 156 -15.81 -2.73 -30.70
C PHE A 156 -14.53 -2.87 -29.88
N LEU A 157 -14.57 -3.58 -28.75
CA LEU A 157 -13.39 -3.87 -27.91
C LEU A 157 -12.35 -4.68 -28.67
N ALA A 158 -12.75 -5.69 -29.45
CA ALA A 158 -11.84 -6.48 -30.26
C ALA A 158 -11.15 -5.63 -31.34
N PHE A 159 -11.90 -4.76 -32.02
CA PHE A 159 -11.32 -3.83 -33.00
C PHE A 159 -10.42 -2.77 -32.36
N ALA A 160 -10.80 -2.23 -31.20
CA ALA A 160 -9.98 -1.27 -30.47
C ALA A 160 -8.63 -1.90 -30.04
N ALA A 161 -8.66 -3.11 -29.49
CA ALA A 161 -7.45 -3.85 -29.12
C ALA A 161 -6.59 -4.17 -30.36
N ALA A 162 -7.20 -4.63 -31.45
CA ALA A 162 -6.49 -4.92 -32.70
C ALA A 162 -5.82 -3.67 -33.30
N ALA A 163 -6.49 -2.52 -33.27
CA ALA A 163 -5.94 -1.25 -33.74
C ALA A 163 -4.75 -0.78 -32.91
N VAL A 164 -4.80 -0.93 -31.58
CA VAL A 164 -3.67 -0.62 -30.68
C VAL A 164 -2.49 -1.54 -30.96
N ILE A 165 -2.71 -2.84 -31.10
CA ILE A 165 -1.66 -3.82 -31.40
C ILE A 165 -1.05 -3.53 -32.78
N ALA A 166 -1.86 -3.30 -33.80
CA ALA A 166 -1.38 -2.97 -35.15
C ALA A 166 -0.55 -1.67 -35.16
N SER A 167 -0.99 -0.65 -34.42
CA SER A 167 -0.24 0.62 -34.29
C SER A 167 1.10 0.41 -33.60
N LEU A 168 1.15 -0.43 -32.57
CA LEU A 168 2.38 -0.75 -31.85
C LEU A 168 3.35 -1.55 -32.72
N VAL A 169 2.84 -2.56 -33.44
CA VAL A 169 3.62 -3.36 -34.40
C VAL A 169 4.18 -2.48 -35.51
N LEU A 170 3.35 -1.59 -36.07
CA LEU A 170 3.78 -0.64 -37.10
C LEU A 170 4.84 0.32 -36.57
N TYR A 171 4.66 0.86 -35.37
CA TYR A 171 5.64 1.74 -34.73
C TYR A 171 6.98 1.03 -34.53
N VAL A 172 6.98 -0.21 -34.03
CA VAL A 172 8.18 -1.02 -33.84
C VAL A 172 8.84 -1.34 -35.18
N ALA A 173 8.06 -1.72 -36.19
CA ALA A 173 8.58 -2.04 -37.52
C ALA A 173 9.18 -0.80 -38.21
N ILE A 174 8.62 0.40 -37.99
CA ILE A 174 9.20 1.65 -38.52
C ILE A 174 10.51 2.02 -37.80
N LYS A 175 10.59 1.83 -36.48
CA LYS A 175 11.73 2.27 -35.66
C LYS A 175 12.90 1.29 -35.62
N ASN A 176 12.67 0.02 -35.91
CA ASN A 176 13.71 -0.99 -35.98
C ASN A 176 14.24 -1.11 -37.41
N GLU A 177 15.52 -0.82 -37.65
CA GLU A 177 16.12 -0.82 -39.00
C GLU A 177 15.94 -2.15 -39.74
N TYR A 178 16.16 -3.28 -39.06
CA TYR A 178 16.01 -4.62 -39.64
C TYR A 178 14.57 -4.94 -40.05
N LEU A 179 13.59 -4.61 -39.19
CA LEU A 179 12.17 -4.83 -39.51
C LEU A 179 11.66 -3.81 -40.54
N ASN A 180 12.17 -2.58 -40.52
CA ASN A 180 11.83 -1.56 -41.50
C ASN A 180 12.22 -2.02 -42.91
N ASP A 181 13.43 -2.58 -43.04
CA ASP A 181 13.89 -3.13 -44.32
C ASP A 181 13.04 -4.33 -44.77
N ILE A 182 12.62 -5.22 -43.86
CA ILE A 182 11.77 -6.37 -44.20
C ILE A 182 10.36 -5.95 -44.65
N PHE A 183 9.75 -4.97 -43.96
CA PHE A 183 8.34 -4.65 -44.16
C PHE A 183 8.10 -3.45 -45.10
N PHE A 184 9.06 -2.54 -45.24
CA PHE A 184 8.89 -1.26 -45.93
C PHE A 184 10.00 -0.91 -46.93
N SER A 185 11.05 -1.73 -47.08
CA SER A 185 11.95 -1.51 -48.21
C SER A 185 11.19 -1.72 -49.51
N LYS A 186 11.27 -0.72 -50.40
CA LYS A 186 10.84 -0.90 -51.78
C LYS A 186 11.89 -1.78 -52.45
N TYR A 187 11.45 -2.83 -53.15
CA TYR A 187 12.23 -3.38 -54.25
C TYR A 187 12.70 -2.27 -55.19
#